data_AF-A0AAW0P547-F1
#
_entry.id   AF-A0AAW0P547-F1
#
_cell.length_a   1.000
_cell.length_b   1.000
_cell.length_c   1.000
_cell.angle_alpha   90.00
_cell.angle_beta   90.00
_cell.angle_gamma   90.00
#
_symmetry.space_group_name_H-M   'P 1'
#
loop_
_entity.id
_entity.type
_entity.pdbx_description
1 polymer ?
#
loop_
_entity_poly.entity_id
_entity_poly.type
_entity_poly.pdbx_seq_one_letter_code
_entity_poly.pdbx_strand_id
1 'polypeptide(L)'
;MHAERPYRFLDTPLMLQACFQKMKSTLEYRQDLVRDSEQTTDVFKIFPRFLDVKGLVNQDFALLFGEETASRMLERWDTVFKPKIIMEARHLTETPDLSRLMAAAEKNGENENYWDSDMASLLLLLHLLPPTAGRRRVKISSSEAEKKLVHFLKSSSSLEEHLRDDKNSQPYIIAVGQTKSQINTFYVAVDKKPIPCQSTSSLGAFDELFKAHFVFNTSYDPSWCSSTTSFKPQSTTLMSNQLMSPLDFVSYGQDF
;
A
#
# COMPACT_ATOMS: atom_id res chain seq x y z
N MET A 1 15.81 9.13 30.19
CA MET A 1 16.78 8.04 29.91
C MET A 1 16.49 7.52 28.53
N HIS A 2 17.38 7.78 27.58
CA HIS A 2 17.26 7.32 26.20
C HIS A 2 17.42 5.79 26.18
N ALA A 3 16.37 5.08 25.78
CA ALA A 3 16.51 3.71 25.32
C ALA A 3 17.40 3.75 24.07
N GLU A 4 18.60 3.19 24.16
CA GLU A 4 19.47 2.97 23.00
C GLU A 4 18.70 2.11 21.99
N ARG A 5 18.48 2.66 20.79
CA ARG A 5 17.90 1.88 19.67
C ARG A 5 18.88 0.73 19.37
N PRO A 6 18.46 -0.54 19.40
CA PRO A 6 19.38 -1.68 19.34
C PRO A 6 20.09 -1.89 17.98
N TYR A 7 19.92 -0.97 17.01
CA TYR A 7 20.39 -1.16 15.63
C TYR A 7 21.05 0.08 15.03
N ARG A 8 22.05 0.67 15.70
CA ARG A 8 23.02 1.59 15.06
C ARG A 8 23.94 0.91 14.01
N PHE A 9 23.69 -0.36 13.67
CA PHE A 9 24.58 -1.19 12.85
C PHE A 9 24.29 -1.14 11.34
N LEU A 10 23.21 -0.48 10.90
CA LEU A 10 22.83 -0.36 9.48
C LEU A 10 23.12 1.01 8.87
N ASP A 11 23.81 1.90 9.60
CA ASP A 11 24.04 3.29 9.18
C ASP A 11 25.12 3.46 8.09
N THR A 12 25.81 2.38 7.69
CA THR A 12 26.80 2.44 6.61
C THR A 12 26.22 1.91 5.29
N PRO A 13 26.45 2.61 4.15
CA PRO A 13 25.97 2.16 2.83
C PRO A 13 26.39 0.73 2.47
N LEU A 14 27.59 0.30 2.89
CA LEU A 14 28.10 -1.04 2.66
C LEU A 14 27.29 -2.13 3.38
N MET A 15 26.90 -1.87 4.63
CA MET A 15 26.09 -2.80 5.40
C MET A 15 24.65 -2.87 4.88
N LEU A 16 24.10 -1.72 4.46
CA LEU A 16 22.81 -1.67 3.80
C LEU A 16 22.84 -2.52 2.52
N GLN A 17 23.84 -2.31 1.65
CA GLN A 17 24.03 -3.12 0.44
C GLN A 17 24.15 -4.62 0.74
N ALA A 18 24.93 -5.00 1.76
CA ALA A 18 25.06 -6.39 2.17
C ALA A 18 23.72 -6.96 2.67
N CYS A 19 22.89 -6.17 3.36
CA CYS A 19 21.55 -6.57 3.77
C CYS A 19 20.67 -6.83 2.54
N PHE A 20 20.60 -5.90 1.58
CA PHE A 20 19.84 -6.09 0.35
C PHE A 20 20.28 -7.35 -0.41
N GLN A 21 21.60 -7.59 -0.54
CA GLN A 21 22.11 -8.81 -1.19
C GLN A 21 21.69 -10.10 -0.48
N LYS A 22 21.76 -10.14 0.86
CA LYS A 22 21.29 -11.30 1.65
C LYS A 22 19.79 -11.50 1.55
N MET A 23 19.01 -10.41 1.54
CA MET A 23 17.56 -10.49 1.36
C MET A 23 17.24 -11.01 -0.04
N LYS A 24 17.94 -10.54 -1.08
CA LYS A 24 17.82 -11.04 -2.45
C LYS A 24 18.13 -12.53 -2.54
N SER A 25 19.21 -13.02 -1.92
CA SER A 25 19.59 -14.44 -1.97
C SER A 25 18.64 -15.37 -1.21
N THR A 26 17.75 -14.82 -0.37
CA THR A 26 16.77 -15.58 0.42
C THR A 26 15.33 -15.43 -0.08
N LEU A 27 15.13 -14.83 -1.27
CA LEU A 27 13.81 -14.59 -1.85
C LEU A 27 13.00 -15.89 -2.01
N GLU A 28 13.56 -16.93 -2.60
CA GLU A 28 12.84 -18.19 -2.86
C GLU A 28 12.34 -18.84 -1.57
N TYR A 29 13.22 -19.01 -0.58
CA TYR A 29 12.84 -19.56 0.74
C TYR A 29 11.73 -18.74 1.42
N ARG A 30 11.78 -17.41 1.27
CA ARG A 30 10.77 -16.51 1.82
C ARG A 30 9.44 -16.62 1.09
N GLN A 31 9.46 -16.79 -0.23
CA GLN A 31 8.25 -17.02 -1.04
C GLN A 31 7.60 -18.36 -0.72
N ASP A 32 8.39 -19.41 -0.51
CA ASP A 32 7.87 -20.72 -0.09
C ASP A 32 7.18 -20.62 1.28
N LEU A 33 7.79 -19.90 2.23
CA LEU A 33 7.19 -19.64 3.54
C LEU A 33 5.86 -18.88 3.46
N VAL A 34 5.78 -17.86 2.60
CA VAL A 34 4.57 -17.04 2.40
C VAL A 34 3.43 -17.82 1.71
N ARG A 35 3.77 -18.83 0.91
CA ARG A 35 2.80 -19.68 0.19
C ARG A 35 2.29 -20.84 1.03
N ASP A 36 3.07 -21.30 2.00
CA ASP A 36 2.74 -22.41 2.86
C ASP A 36 1.70 -21.98 3.93
N SER A 37 0.42 -22.19 3.63
CA SER A 37 -0.68 -21.89 4.55
C SER A 37 -0.72 -22.79 5.80
N GLU A 38 0.03 -23.90 5.81
CA GLU A 38 0.10 -24.83 6.95
C GLU A 38 1.18 -24.40 7.96
N GLN A 39 2.22 -23.71 7.50
CA GLN A 39 3.18 -23.03 8.36
C GLN A 39 2.64 -21.67 8.79
N THR A 40 2.00 -21.60 9.96
CA THR A 40 1.59 -20.35 10.63
C THR A 40 2.78 -19.52 11.14
N THR A 41 3.90 -19.52 10.42
CA THR A 41 5.13 -18.87 10.85
C THR A 41 5.13 -17.43 10.36
N ASP A 42 5.03 -16.51 11.31
CA ASP A 42 5.16 -15.07 11.11
C ASP A 42 6.45 -14.74 10.35
N VAL A 43 6.33 -14.39 9.07
CA VAL A 43 7.45 -14.11 8.15
C VAL A 43 8.41 -13.07 8.73
N PHE A 44 7.91 -12.10 9.50
CA PHE A 44 8.71 -11.06 10.10
C PHE A 44 9.50 -11.52 11.33
N LYS A 45 9.23 -12.71 11.89
CA LYS A 45 10.11 -13.34 12.89
C LYS A 45 11.37 -13.91 12.23
N ILE A 46 11.23 -14.51 11.04
CA ILE A 46 12.37 -15.07 10.30
C ILE A 46 13.14 -13.95 9.56
N PHE A 47 12.41 -12.99 9.01
CA PHE A 47 12.95 -11.86 8.25
C PHE A 47 12.66 -10.51 8.92
N PRO A 48 13.20 -10.25 10.12
CA PRO A 48 12.93 -9.02 10.87
C PRO A 48 13.47 -7.77 10.17
N ARG A 49 14.34 -7.92 9.17
CA ARG A 49 14.91 -6.79 8.40
C ARG A 49 13.84 -5.98 7.66
N PHE A 50 12.69 -6.57 7.33
CA PHE A 50 11.56 -5.81 6.79
C PHE A 50 11.01 -4.76 7.76
N LEU A 51 11.29 -4.87 9.05
CA LEU A 51 10.76 -3.95 10.06
C LEU A 51 11.70 -2.76 10.31
N ASP A 52 12.95 -2.83 9.85
CA ASP A 52 13.96 -1.79 10.10
C ASP A 52 14.80 -1.37 8.88
N VAL A 53 14.65 -2.03 7.73
CA VAL A 53 15.28 -1.66 6.46
C VAL A 53 14.23 -1.27 5.43
N LYS A 54 14.25 0.01 5.04
CA LYS A 54 13.40 0.57 3.97
C LYS A 54 13.75 -0.03 2.61
N GLY A 55 12.76 -0.18 1.74
CA GLY A 55 12.95 -0.56 0.33
C GLY A 55 13.04 -2.06 0.05
N LEU A 56 13.01 -2.91 1.08
CA LEU A 56 13.02 -4.37 0.88
C LEU A 56 11.76 -4.89 0.18
N VAL A 57 10.59 -4.27 0.43
CA VAL A 57 9.35 -4.61 -0.29
C VAL A 57 9.49 -4.30 -1.78
N ASN A 58 10.03 -3.12 -2.12
CA ASN A 58 10.30 -2.74 -3.50
C ASN A 58 11.29 -3.71 -4.17
N GLN A 59 12.36 -4.08 -3.48
CA GLN A 59 13.33 -5.05 -4.00
C GLN A 59 12.65 -6.39 -4.31
N ASP A 60 11.94 -6.97 -3.35
CA ASP A 60 11.31 -8.27 -3.54
C ASP A 60 10.27 -8.23 -4.67
N PHE A 61 9.47 -7.17 -4.73
CA PHE A 61 8.50 -7.00 -5.80
C PHE A 61 9.17 -6.90 -7.17
N ALA A 62 10.24 -6.11 -7.30
CA ALA A 62 11.00 -6.00 -8.56
C ALA A 62 11.67 -7.33 -8.95
N LEU A 63 12.12 -8.13 -7.98
CA LEU A 63 12.67 -9.46 -8.26
C LEU A 63 11.60 -10.46 -8.72
N LEU A 64 10.36 -10.32 -8.22
CA LEU A 64 9.23 -11.21 -8.58
C LEU A 64 8.59 -10.84 -9.92
N PHE A 65 8.49 -9.54 -10.24
CA PHE A 65 7.68 -9.03 -11.35
C PHE A 65 8.44 -8.16 -12.36
N GLY A 66 9.73 -7.89 -12.12
CA GLY A 66 10.57 -7.04 -12.95
C GLY A 66 10.49 -5.55 -12.61
N GLU A 67 11.58 -4.82 -12.91
CA GLU A 67 11.71 -3.37 -12.65
C GLU A 67 10.65 -2.54 -13.40
N GLU A 68 10.37 -2.88 -14.66
CA GLU A 68 9.36 -2.17 -15.47
C GLU A 68 7.96 -2.25 -14.82
N THR A 69 7.60 -3.42 -14.28
CA THR A 69 6.34 -3.58 -13.56
C THR A 69 6.36 -2.79 -12.25
N ALA A 70 7.49 -2.81 -11.55
CA ALA A 70 7.66 -2.14 -10.26
C ALA A 70 7.62 -0.61 -10.34
N SER A 71 8.00 0.00 -11.47
CA SER A 71 8.00 1.47 -11.64
C SER A 71 6.74 2.02 -12.30
N ARG A 72 5.96 1.18 -13.00
CA ARG A 72 4.84 1.58 -13.87
C ARG A 72 3.81 2.49 -13.21
N MET A 73 3.45 2.22 -11.95
CA MET A 73 2.47 3.04 -11.23
C MET A 73 2.98 4.47 -11.04
N LEU A 74 4.22 4.61 -10.57
CA LEU A 74 4.84 5.90 -10.29
C LEU A 74 5.08 6.69 -11.58
N GLU A 75 5.55 6.04 -12.64
CA GLU A 75 5.84 6.69 -13.94
C GLU A 75 4.59 7.22 -14.64
N ARG A 76 3.44 6.53 -14.50
CA ARG A 76 2.20 6.87 -15.21
C ARG A 76 1.19 7.61 -14.34
N TRP A 77 1.51 7.89 -13.08
CA TRP A 77 0.57 8.50 -12.13
C TRP A 77 0.04 9.85 -12.61
N ASP A 78 0.93 10.82 -12.82
CA ASP A 78 0.54 12.18 -13.16
C ASP A 78 -0.01 12.31 -14.58
N THR A 79 0.43 11.46 -15.51
CA THR A 79 0.11 11.56 -16.93
C THR A 79 -1.14 10.77 -17.32
N VAL A 80 -1.45 9.68 -16.61
CA VAL A 80 -2.51 8.75 -16.98
C VAL A 80 -3.47 8.50 -15.85
N PHE A 81 -3.00 8.05 -14.69
CA PHE A 81 -3.89 7.53 -13.65
C PHE A 81 -4.65 8.64 -12.92
N LYS A 82 -3.93 9.62 -12.37
CA LYS A 82 -4.53 10.70 -11.58
C LYS A 82 -5.53 11.55 -12.38
N PRO A 83 -5.24 11.99 -13.62
CA PRO A 83 -6.23 12.72 -14.43
C PRO A 83 -7.49 11.89 -14.70
N LYS A 84 -7.34 10.58 -14.97
CA LYS A 84 -8.48 9.68 -15.19
C LYS A 84 -9.32 9.49 -13.93
N ILE A 85 -8.68 9.28 -12.77
CA ILE A 85 -9.40 9.16 -11.49
C ILE A 85 -10.24 10.43 -11.24
N ILE A 86 -9.64 11.61 -11.40
CA ILE A 86 -10.33 12.89 -11.21
C ILE A 86 -11.49 13.04 -12.20
N MET A 87 -11.27 12.69 -13.47
CA MET A 87 -12.31 12.74 -14.51
C MET A 87 -13.49 11.83 -14.16
N GLU A 88 -13.24 10.56 -13.85
CA GLU A 88 -14.28 9.58 -13.49
C GLU A 88 -15.02 9.97 -12.20
N ALA A 89 -14.29 10.51 -11.21
CA ALA A 89 -14.88 10.93 -9.95
C ALA A 89 -15.89 12.09 -10.10
N ARG A 90 -15.80 12.91 -11.16
CA ARG A 90 -16.81 13.95 -11.47
C ARG A 90 -18.18 13.38 -11.81
N HIS A 91 -18.26 12.12 -12.22
CA HIS A 91 -19.51 11.44 -12.54
C HIS A 91 -20.17 10.77 -11.33
N LEU A 92 -19.50 10.75 -10.18
CA LEU A 92 -20.06 10.22 -8.94
C LEU A 92 -21.12 11.16 -8.38
N THR A 93 -22.05 10.60 -7.58
CA THR A 93 -23.06 11.39 -6.87
C THR A 93 -22.35 12.36 -5.93
N GLU A 94 -22.62 13.65 -6.09
CA GLU A 94 -22.02 14.69 -5.26
C GLU A 94 -22.40 14.51 -3.78
N THR A 95 -21.39 14.54 -2.92
CA THR A 95 -21.52 14.53 -1.46
C THR A 95 -20.49 15.48 -0.87
N PRO A 96 -20.69 16.04 0.33
CA PRO A 96 -19.72 16.96 0.93
C PRO A 96 -18.31 16.37 1.04
N ASP A 97 -18.20 15.08 1.34
CA ASP A 97 -16.92 14.39 1.41
C ASP A 97 -16.26 14.22 0.03
N LEU A 98 -17.04 13.89 -1.00
CA LEU A 98 -16.55 13.80 -2.38
C LEU A 98 -16.08 15.18 -2.88
N SER A 99 -16.86 16.24 -2.69
CA SER A 99 -16.49 17.59 -3.12
C SER A 99 -15.20 18.05 -2.44
N ARG A 100 -14.99 17.67 -1.17
CA ARG A 100 -13.75 17.93 -0.43
C ARG A 100 -12.56 17.17 -1.01
N LEU A 101 -12.71 15.87 -1.31
CA LEU A 101 -11.65 15.06 -1.92
C LEU A 101 -11.31 15.56 -3.33
N MET A 102 -12.32 15.90 -4.14
CA MET A 102 -12.14 16.50 -5.46
C MET A 102 -11.35 17.82 -5.39
N ALA A 103 -11.71 18.72 -4.48
CA ALA A 103 -11.01 19.99 -4.30
C ALA A 103 -9.54 19.80 -3.86
N ALA A 104 -9.27 18.81 -3.00
CA ALA A 104 -7.90 18.46 -2.60
C ALA A 104 -7.11 17.83 -3.76
N ALA A 105 -7.73 16.96 -4.56
CA ALA A 105 -7.12 16.30 -5.71
C ALA A 105 -6.75 17.30 -6.82
N GLU A 106 -7.61 18.27 -7.12
CA GLU A 106 -7.42 19.26 -8.20
C GLU A 106 -6.47 20.42 -7.84
N LYS A 107 -5.90 20.43 -6.61
CA LYS A 107 -5.10 21.52 -6.04
C LYS A 107 -5.86 22.85 -5.95
N ASN A 108 -6.68 22.98 -4.91
CA ASN A 108 -7.17 24.29 -4.42
C ASN A 108 -7.30 24.38 -2.88
N GLY A 109 -6.63 23.52 -2.12
CA GLY A 109 -6.77 23.49 -0.66
C GLY A 109 -5.44 23.47 0.08
N GLU A 110 -4.88 24.63 0.38
CA GLU A 110 -3.87 24.79 1.45
C GLU A 110 -4.55 24.67 2.83
N ASN A 111 -5.20 23.53 3.10
CA ASN A 111 -5.76 23.26 4.41
C ASN A 111 -4.90 22.20 5.09
N GLU A 112 -4.28 22.59 6.20
CA GLU A 112 -3.37 21.72 6.94
C GLU A 112 -4.03 20.43 7.45
N ASN A 113 -5.37 20.42 7.56
CA ASN A 113 -6.13 19.27 8.01
C ASN A 113 -6.50 18.27 6.90
N TYR A 114 -6.11 18.53 5.65
CA TYR A 114 -6.40 17.65 4.52
C TYR A 114 -5.16 16.94 4.00
N TRP A 115 -5.42 15.81 3.34
CA TRP A 115 -4.42 15.04 2.63
C TRP A 115 -3.90 15.80 1.42
N ASP A 116 -2.69 15.46 0.98
CA ASP A 116 -2.16 15.97 -0.28
C ASP A 116 -3.00 15.49 -1.48
N SER A 117 -2.72 16.11 -2.63
CA SER A 117 -3.44 15.86 -3.88
C SER A 117 -3.34 14.41 -4.36
N ASP A 118 -2.24 13.70 -4.07
CA ASP A 118 -2.08 12.30 -4.48
C ASP A 118 -2.90 11.37 -3.59
N MET A 119 -2.81 11.52 -2.27
CA MET A 119 -3.63 10.76 -1.33
C MET A 119 -5.11 11.04 -1.53
N ALA A 120 -5.51 12.29 -1.78
CA ALA A 120 -6.89 12.62 -2.11
C ALA A 120 -7.35 11.89 -3.39
N SER A 121 -6.51 11.85 -4.43
CA SER A 121 -6.80 11.12 -5.67
C SER A 121 -6.88 9.60 -5.43
N LEU A 122 -6.02 9.04 -4.58
CA LEU A 122 -6.07 7.62 -4.20
C LEU A 122 -7.34 7.27 -3.40
N LEU A 123 -7.81 8.18 -2.55
CA LEU A 123 -9.09 8.01 -1.86
C LEU A 123 -10.28 8.10 -2.82
N LEU A 124 -10.21 8.95 -3.85
CA LEU A 124 -11.20 8.99 -4.94
C LEU A 124 -11.26 7.65 -5.69
N LEU A 125 -10.11 7.02 -5.95
CA LEU A 125 -10.06 5.71 -6.60
C LEU A 125 -10.91 4.67 -5.85
N LEU A 126 -10.91 4.66 -4.52
CA LEU A 126 -11.72 3.73 -3.73
C LEU A 126 -13.22 3.89 -3.95
N HIS A 127 -13.68 5.08 -4.35
CA HIS A 127 -15.08 5.32 -4.71
C HIS A 127 -15.44 4.83 -6.11
N LEU A 128 -14.43 4.66 -6.97
CA LEU A 128 -14.60 4.20 -8.35
C LEU A 128 -14.58 2.67 -8.45
N LEU A 129 -14.01 1.97 -7.47
CA LEU A 129 -13.95 0.50 -7.47
C LEU A 129 -15.37 -0.11 -7.53
N PRO A 130 -15.57 -1.15 -8.36
CA PRO A 130 -16.88 -1.77 -8.49
C PRO A 130 -17.32 -2.39 -7.16
N PRO A 131 -18.64 -2.39 -6.85
CA PRO A 131 -19.14 -3.07 -5.66
C PRO A 131 -18.81 -4.56 -5.73
N THR A 132 -18.39 -5.13 -4.60
CA THR A 132 -18.02 -6.52 -4.45
C THR A 132 -19.12 -7.44 -5.00
N ALA A 133 -18.79 -8.28 -5.98
CA ALA A 133 -19.74 -9.20 -6.61
C ALA A 133 -20.52 -10.01 -5.56
N GLY A 134 -21.85 -9.93 -5.60
CA GLY A 134 -22.74 -10.72 -4.74
C GLY A 134 -23.26 -10.03 -3.47
N ARG A 135 -22.80 -8.83 -3.11
CA ARG A 135 -23.42 -8.02 -2.04
C ARG A 135 -24.09 -6.78 -2.62
N ARG A 136 -25.33 -6.50 -2.20
CA ARG A 136 -26.03 -5.24 -2.51
C ARG A 136 -25.10 -4.07 -2.19
N ARG A 137 -25.06 -3.04 -3.06
CA ARG A 137 -24.28 -1.79 -2.91
C ARG A 137 -24.20 -1.35 -1.44
N VAL A 138 -23.17 -1.76 -0.72
CA VAL A 138 -22.73 -1.03 0.46
C VAL A 138 -21.70 -0.07 -0.09
N LYS A 139 -22.17 1.11 -0.51
CA LYS A 139 -21.29 2.23 -0.84
C LYS A 139 -20.49 2.50 0.43
N ILE A 140 -19.21 2.13 0.44
CA ILE A 140 -18.30 2.52 1.51
C ILE A 140 -18.27 4.06 1.48
N SER A 141 -18.60 4.69 2.60
CA SER A 141 -18.54 6.15 2.70
C SER A 141 -17.09 6.61 2.53
N SER A 142 -16.86 7.86 2.11
CA SER A 142 -15.49 8.40 1.98
C SER A 142 -14.71 8.33 3.29
N SER A 143 -15.42 8.53 4.41
CA SER A 143 -14.83 8.37 5.74
C SER A 143 -14.41 6.93 6.04
N GLU A 144 -15.17 5.93 5.60
CA GLU A 144 -14.79 4.53 5.80
C GLU A 144 -13.66 4.09 4.85
N ALA A 145 -13.65 4.57 3.61
CA ALA A 145 -12.57 4.29 2.66
C ALA A 145 -11.23 4.83 3.17
N GLU A 146 -11.23 6.07 3.69
CA GLU A 146 -10.08 6.66 4.35
C GLU A 146 -9.61 5.83 5.54
N LYS A 147 -10.53 5.46 6.44
CA LYS A 147 -10.24 4.61 7.62
C LYS A 147 -9.77 3.20 7.29
N LYS A 148 -9.90 2.75 6.04
CA LYS A 148 -9.39 1.45 5.61
C LYS A 148 -8.05 1.57 4.88
N LEU A 149 -7.82 2.68 4.17
CA LEU A 149 -6.59 2.89 3.41
C LEU A 149 -5.46 3.44 4.28
N VAL A 150 -5.74 4.50 5.03
CA VAL A 150 -4.72 5.37 5.61
C VAL A 150 -5.12 5.89 6.98
N HIS A 151 -4.22 5.71 7.94
CA HIS A 151 -4.36 6.19 9.30
C HIS A 151 -3.34 7.29 9.55
N PHE A 152 -3.84 8.49 9.83
CA PHE A 152 -2.97 9.57 10.30
C PHE A 152 -2.58 9.34 11.75
N LEU A 153 -1.28 9.37 12.03
CA LEU A 153 -0.72 9.27 13.37
C LEU A 153 0.13 10.51 13.66
N LYS A 154 -0.26 11.29 14.67
CA LYS A 154 0.53 12.47 15.06
C LYS A 154 1.91 12.04 15.55
N SER A 155 2.99 12.72 15.15
CA SER A 155 4.38 12.34 15.48
C SER A 155 4.69 12.16 16.97
N SER A 156 3.86 12.70 17.88
CA SER A 156 3.96 12.51 19.33
C SER A 156 3.31 11.21 19.85
N SER A 157 2.66 10.45 18.98
CA SER A 157 1.85 9.27 19.33
C SER A 157 2.66 7.99 19.18
N SER A 158 2.29 6.95 19.93
CA SER A 158 2.95 5.65 19.86
C SER A 158 2.45 4.83 18.67
N LEU A 159 3.37 4.47 17.77
CA LEU A 159 3.11 3.53 16.68
C LEU A 159 2.72 2.14 17.20
N GLU A 160 3.34 1.70 18.30
CA GLU A 160 3.05 0.40 18.90
C GLU A 160 1.65 0.35 19.52
N GLU A 161 1.18 1.44 20.12
CA GLU A 161 -0.17 1.50 20.69
C GLU A 161 -1.23 1.48 19.59
N HIS A 162 -0.99 2.20 18.50
CA HIS A 162 -1.87 2.20 17.32
C HIS A 162 -2.04 0.80 16.71
N LEU A 163 -0.97 0.02 16.63
CA LEU A 163 -0.98 -1.33 16.04
C LEU A 163 -1.64 -2.40 16.93
N ARG A 164 -1.93 -2.10 18.21
CA ARG A 164 -2.65 -3.03 19.10
C ARG A 164 -4.17 -3.03 18.85
N ASP A 165 -4.69 -2.08 18.08
CA ASP A 165 -6.12 -2.04 17.77
C ASP A 165 -6.51 -3.15 16.79
N ASP A 166 -7.25 -4.13 17.27
CA ASP A 166 -7.72 -5.29 16.50
C ASP A 166 -8.78 -4.95 15.44
N LYS A 167 -9.27 -3.70 15.40
CA LYS A 167 -10.33 -3.28 14.48
C LYS A 167 -9.84 -2.98 13.07
N ASN A 168 -8.53 -2.83 12.86
CA ASN A 168 -7.99 -2.41 11.58
C ASN A 168 -7.78 -3.60 10.64
N SER A 169 -8.41 -3.57 9.47
CA SER A 169 -8.16 -4.58 8.44
C SER A 169 -6.84 -4.27 7.75
N GLN A 170 -5.93 -5.23 7.77
CA GLN A 170 -4.66 -5.16 7.06
C GLN A 170 -4.79 -5.54 5.57
N PRO A 171 -3.83 -5.15 4.72
CA PRO A 171 -2.81 -4.14 4.99
C PRO A 171 -3.35 -2.71 4.84
N TYR A 172 -2.76 -1.75 5.56
CA TYR A 172 -3.12 -0.32 5.47
C TYR A 172 -1.89 0.59 5.67
N ILE A 173 -2.00 1.86 5.28
CA ILE A 173 -0.94 2.87 5.43
C ILE A 173 -1.07 3.56 6.78
N ILE A 174 0.06 3.76 7.46
CA ILE A 174 0.17 4.67 8.60
C ILE A 174 1.00 5.87 8.15
N ALA A 175 0.38 7.06 8.14
CA ALA A 175 1.03 8.30 7.78
C ALA A 175 1.37 9.09 9.06
N VAL A 176 2.67 9.22 9.35
CA VAL A 176 3.18 9.87 10.57
C VAL A 176 3.61 11.30 10.28
N GLY A 177 2.98 12.27 10.95
CA GLY A 177 3.26 13.69 10.70
C GLY A 177 2.73 14.63 11.79
N GLN A 178 2.97 15.94 11.61
CA GLN A 178 2.38 16.97 12.49
C GLN A 178 0.91 17.19 12.16
N THR A 179 0.60 17.25 10.87
CA THR A 179 -0.74 17.41 10.28
C THR A 179 -0.86 16.49 9.06
N LYS A 180 -2.06 16.33 8.49
CA LYS A 180 -2.27 15.50 7.28
C LYS A 180 -1.57 16.07 6.03
N SER A 181 -1.29 17.37 6.01
CA SER A 181 -0.50 18.03 4.97
C SER A 181 1.01 17.99 5.22
N GLN A 182 1.46 17.61 6.42
CA GLN A 182 2.86 17.60 6.84
C GLN A 182 3.27 16.22 7.35
N ILE A 183 3.23 15.23 6.46
CA ILE A 183 3.67 13.86 6.74
C ILE A 183 5.20 13.76 6.60
N ASN A 184 5.85 13.16 7.60
CA ASN A 184 7.29 12.94 7.62
C ASN A 184 7.68 11.53 7.17
N THR A 185 6.85 10.53 7.47
CA THR A 185 7.16 9.12 7.23
C THR A 185 5.89 8.30 7.07
N PHE A 186 5.96 7.29 6.21
CA PHE A 186 4.90 6.32 6.02
C PHE A 186 5.36 4.93 6.47
N TYR A 187 4.39 4.12 6.90
CA TYR A 187 4.54 2.69 7.15
C TYR A 187 3.40 1.94 6.48
N VAL A 188 3.66 0.69 6.08
CA VAL A 188 2.62 -0.28 5.75
C VAL A 188 2.42 -1.19 6.95
N ALA A 189 1.21 -1.25 7.49
CA ALA A 189 0.86 -2.15 8.58
C ALA A 189 0.49 -3.54 8.02
N VAL A 190 1.26 -4.56 8.38
CA VAL A 190 1.01 -5.97 8.03
C VAL A 190 1.24 -6.83 9.27
N ASP A 191 0.28 -7.69 9.62
CA ASP A 191 0.29 -8.54 10.81
C ASP A 191 0.62 -7.77 12.10
N LYS A 192 0.03 -6.57 12.24
CA LYS A 192 0.27 -5.62 13.34
C LYS A 192 1.73 -5.17 13.47
N LYS A 193 2.51 -5.28 12.40
CA LYS A 193 3.89 -4.82 12.33
C LYS A 193 4.03 -3.68 11.33
N PRO A 194 4.81 -2.64 11.67
CA PRO A 194 5.03 -1.52 10.77
C PRO A 194 6.22 -1.81 9.86
N ILE A 195 5.96 -1.92 8.57
CA ILE A 195 7.01 -1.97 7.54
C ILE A 195 7.32 -0.52 7.12
N PRO A 196 8.54 -0.01 7.31
CA PRO A 196 8.88 1.36 6.99
C PRO A 196 8.93 1.56 5.47
N CYS A 197 8.19 2.55 4.97
CA CYS A 197 8.23 2.90 3.56
C CYS A 197 9.57 3.54 3.19
N GLN A 198 10.04 3.23 1.99
CA GLN A 198 11.16 3.94 1.38
C GLN A 198 10.75 5.34 0.95
N SER A 199 9.58 5.47 0.33
CA SER A 199 9.05 6.76 -0.09
C SER A 199 8.58 7.62 1.09
N THR A 200 8.68 8.93 0.90
CA THR A 200 8.07 9.94 1.77
C THR A 200 6.88 10.63 1.10
N SER A 201 6.44 10.17 -0.08
CA SER A 201 5.25 10.65 -0.77
C SER A 201 4.06 9.71 -0.56
N SER A 202 2.86 10.27 -0.58
CA SER A 202 1.61 9.51 -0.51
C SER A 202 1.48 8.47 -1.62
N LEU A 203 1.85 8.83 -2.85
CA LEU A 203 1.86 7.91 -3.99
C LEU A 203 2.80 6.73 -3.76
N GLY A 204 4.03 6.99 -3.33
CA GLY A 204 5.01 5.92 -3.10
C GLY A 204 4.62 5.02 -1.93
N ALA A 205 4.01 5.57 -0.87
CA ALA A 205 3.47 4.77 0.23
C ALA A 205 2.34 3.84 -0.23
N PHE A 206 1.47 4.31 -1.12
CA PHE A 206 0.42 3.49 -1.72
C PHE A 206 0.97 2.41 -2.65
N ASP A 207 1.95 2.75 -3.48
CA ASP A 207 2.67 1.78 -4.32
C ASP A 207 3.36 0.71 -3.47
N GLU A 208 3.95 1.06 -2.32
CA GLU A 208 4.54 0.09 -1.39
C GLU A 208 3.47 -0.77 -0.66
N LEU A 209 2.33 -0.18 -0.26
CA LEU A 209 1.18 -0.94 0.24
C LEU A 209 0.74 -2.00 -0.77
N PHE A 210 0.61 -1.56 -2.02
CA PHE A 210 0.22 -2.40 -3.14
C PHE A 210 1.19 -3.57 -3.33
N LYS A 211 2.49 -3.28 -3.34
CA LYS A 211 3.54 -4.29 -3.52
C LYS A 211 3.60 -5.26 -2.34
N ALA A 212 3.37 -4.78 -1.11
CA ALA A 212 3.35 -5.61 0.09
C ALA A 212 2.30 -6.74 0.00
N HIS A 213 1.16 -6.48 -0.65
CA HIS A 213 0.16 -7.52 -0.91
C HIS A 213 0.72 -8.72 -1.68
N PHE A 214 1.48 -8.47 -2.74
CA PHE A 214 2.07 -9.54 -3.56
C PHE A 214 3.29 -10.18 -2.90
N VAL A 215 4.10 -9.39 -2.20
CA VAL A 215 5.32 -9.88 -1.54
C VAL A 215 4.99 -10.81 -0.37
N PHE A 216 3.97 -10.47 0.42
CA PHE A 216 3.59 -11.21 1.62
C PHE A 216 2.30 -12.02 1.48
N ASN A 217 1.70 -12.06 0.29
CA ASN A 217 0.42 -12.75 0.03
C ASN A 217 -0.66 -12.36 1.05
N THR A 218 -0.74 -11.07 1.40
CA THR A 218 -1.76 -10.59 2.35
C THR A 218 -3.13 -10.68 1.71
N SER A 219 -4.19 -10.89 2.48
CA SER A 219 -5.55 -10.66 1.96
C SER A 219 -5.92 -9.20 2.20
N TYR A 220 -6.37 -8.48 1.17
CA TYR A 220 -7.02 -7.19 1.37
C TYR A 220 -8.35 -7.38 2.12
N ASP A 221 -8.84 -6.31 2.75
CA ASP A 221 -10.19 -6.28 3.32
C ASP A 221 -11.19 -6.74 2.24
N PRO A 222 -12.09 -7.71 2.55
CA PRO A 222 -13.07 -8.23 1.59
C PRO A 222 -13.95 -7.16 0.95
N SER A 223 -14.06 -5.97 1.54
CA SER A 223 -14.78 -4.84 0.94
C SER A 223 -14.06 -4.19 -0.23
N TRP A 224 -12.79 -4.53 -0.48
CA TRP A 224 -11.94 -3.99 -1.55
C TRP A 224 -11.82 -4.92 -2.76
N CYS A 225 -12.24 -6.19 -2.63
CA CYS A 225 -12.00 -7.20 -3.66
C CYS A 225 -13.23 -8.10 -3.89
N SER A 226 -13.77 -8.06 -5.11
CA SER A 226 -14.80 -9.00 -5.56
C SER A 226 -14.19 -10.37 -5.84
N SER A 227 -14.65 -11.37 -5.10
CA SER A 227 -14.44 -12.81 -5.35
C SER A 227 -13.00 -13.27 -5.16
N THR A 228 -12.77 -13.97 -4.06
CA THR A 228 -11.62 -14.83 -3.80
C THR A 228 -11.31 -15.71 -5.02
N THR A 229 -10.23 -15.39 -5.73
CA THR A 229 -9.40 -16.43 -6.33
C THR A 229 -8.12 -16.44 -5.52
N SER A 230 -7.94 -17.47 -4.69
CA SER A 230 -6.65 -17.74 -4.06
C SER A 230 -5.60 -17.73 -5.17
N PHE A 231 -4.73 -16.73 -5.19
CA PHE A 231 -3.59 -16.72 -6.09
C PHE A 231 -2.64 -17.82 -5.59
N LYS A 232 -2.85 -19.05 -6.05
CA LYS A 232 -1.81 -20.09 -5.93
C LYS A 232 -0.77 -19.75 -6.98
N PRO A 233 0.48 -19.43 -6.60
CA PRO A 233 1.54 -19.23 -7.56
C PRO A 233 1.96 -20.60 -8.07
N GLN A 234 1.27 -21.09 -9.10
CA GLN A 234 1.73 -22.24 -9.85
C GLN A 234 2.57 -21.77 -11.03
N SER A 235 3.87 -22.08 -10.93
CA SER A 235 4.81 -22.31 -12.02
C SER A 235 5.06 -21.18 -13.02
N THR A 236 6.24 -20.59 -12.86
CA THR A 236 7.22 -19.95 -13.76
C THR A 236 7.12 -20.05 -15.30
N THR A 237 5.95 -20.22 -15.93
CA THR A 237 5.87 -20.28 -17.41
C THR A 237 4.66 -19.54 -18.02
N LEU A 238 3.91 -18.78 -17.21
CA LEU A 238 2.77 -17.96 -17.66
C LEU A 238 2.93 -16.47 -17.27
N MET A 239 4.17 -15.97 -17.30
CA MET A 239 4.48 -14.58 -16.95
C MET A 239 5.27 -13.88 -18.07
N SER A 240 4.98 -14.20 -19.33
CA SER A 240 5.55 -13.49 -20.48
C SER A 240 4.51 -12.75 -21.33
N ASN A 241 3.21 -12.94 -21.09
CA ASN A 241 2.14 -12.14 -21.67
C ASN A 241 0.93 -12.22 -20.72
N GLN A 242 0.42 -11.06 -20.27
CA GLN A 242 -0.66 -10.86 -19.28
C GLN A 242 -0.26 -10.94 -17.80
N LEU A 243 0.15 -9.80 -17.21
CA LEU A 243 0.18 -9.61 -15.76
C LEU A 243 -0.46 -8.27 -15.38
N MET A 244 -1.78 -8.29 -15.26
CA MET A 244 -2.53 -7.38 -14.39
C MET A 244 -3.49 -8.24 -13.57
N SER A 245 -3.41 -8.15 -12.24
CA SER A 245 -4.43 -8.66 -11.32
C SER A 245 -4.07 -8.29 -9.86
N PRO A 246 -4.30 -7.06 -9.41
CA PRO A 246 -5.59 -6.42 -9.09
C PRO A 246 -6.42 -6.39 -10.33
N LEU A 247 -7.52 -7.13 -10.29
CA LEU A 247 -8.47 -7.22 -11.39
C LEU A 247 -9.06 -5.85 -11.61
N ASP A 248 -8.33 -5.18 -12.49
CA ASP A 248 -8.64 -3.96 -13.14
C ASP A 248 -8.52 -2.74 -12.23
N PHE A 249 -8.10 -1.60 -12.76
CA PHE A 249 -8.21 -0.34 -12.01
C PHE A 249 -9.68 0.12 -11.93
N VAL A 250 -10.65 -0.81 -11.77
CA VAL A 250 -11.87 -0.95 -12.60
C VAL A 250 -11.50 -1.47 -13.99
N SER A 251 -12.26 -2.41 -14.55
CA SER A 251 -12.13 -2.82 -15.95
C SER A 251 -12.05 -1.53 -16.78
N TYR A 252 -11.27 -1.44 -17.86
CA TYR A 252 -11.96 -1.74 -19.09
C TYR A 252 -13.30 -0.96 -19.14
N GLY A 253 -13.27 0.38 -19.13
CA GLY A 253 -14.24 1.15 -19.89
C GLY A 253 -14.00 0.66 -21.31
N GLN A 254 -14.75 -0.37 -21.65
CA GLN A 254 -14.37 -1.35 -22.66
C GLN A 254 -14.11 -0.62 -23.98
N ASP A 255 -12.95 -0.85 -24.59
CA ASP A 255 -12.57 -0.36 -25.91
C ASP A 255 -13.17 1.02 -26.25
N PHE A 256 -12.40 2.11 -26.04
CA PHE A 256 -12.71 3.55 -26.25
C PHE A 256 -12.91 4.38 -24.98
#